data_AF-A0A9Q8LES5-F1
#
_entry.id   AF-A0A9Q8LES5-F1
#
_cell.length_a   1.000
_cell.length_b   1.000
_cell.length_c   1.000
_cell.angle_alpha   90.00
_cell.angle_beta   90.00
_cell.angle_gamma   90.00
#
_symmetry.space_group_name_H-M   'P 1'
#
loop_
_entity.id
_entity.type
_entity.pdbx_description
1 polymer ?
#
loop_
_entity_poly.entity_id
_entity_poly.type
_entity_poly.pdbx_seq_one_letter_code
_entity_poly.pdbx_strand_id
1 'polypeptide(L)'
;MLLDWGDFPFNKTPLICLHGGPGIGCAESTHFRDKKGDHEFWTPQLFMAELDDLKTHVGIGAFDLLGQSWGGMLAGQYAIEKQPKGLRELIIADSPENELPKELRETLERCERDDKTDTPEYEEAVMYFYRLHICRLEPWLKELEDSFAELEEDNTVYYTMNGPSEFYVIGNLKDWNIAEGLKKITEKTAPGGVLVVNGYYDEAQDETTETYWKHPSARTKWIRYPLSSHMPMLEETERFLADLGRFLKSE
;
A
#
# COMPACT_ATOMS: atom_id res chain seq x y z
N MET A 1 10.79 2.46 12.70
CA MET A 1 12.05 1.67 12.75
C MET A 1 12.47 1.24 11.35
N LEU A 2 13.70 1.53 10.91
CA LEU A 2 14.26 0.99 9.66
C LEU A 2 14.68 -0.47 9.91
N LEU A 3 14.02 -1.41 9.25
CA LEU A 3 14.49 -2.79 9.19
C LEU A 3 15.31 -2.95 7.91
N ASP A 4 16.62 -3.02 8.06
CA ASP A 4 17.55 -3.30 6.96
C ASP A 4 17.79 -4.82 6.85
N TRP A 5 17.80 -5.32 5.62
CA TRP A 5 17.99 -6.73 5.31
C TRP A 5 19.03 -6.90 4.21
N GLY A 6 20.19 -7.43 4.59
CA GLY A 6 21.35 -7.60 3.73
C GLY A 6 22.41 -6.53 3.98
N ASP A 7 23.52 -6.65 3.28
CA ASP A 7 24.48 -5.54 3.23
C ASP A 7 23.94 -4.48 2.25
N PHE A 8 24.33 -3.21 2.42
CA PHE A 8 24.30 -2.20 1.36
C PHE A 8 25.64 -2.22 0.58
N PRO A 9 26.02 -3.29 -0.17
CA PRO A 9 27.21 -3.21 -0.97
C PRO A 9 26.96 -2.19 -2.09
N PHE A 10 27.98 -1.41 -2.40
CA PHE A 10 27.98 -0.36 -3.44
C PHE A 10 27.55 -0.82 -4.85
N ASN A 11 27.27 -2.11 -5.08
CA ASN A 11 26.98 -2.70 -6.38
C ASN A 11 25.52 -3.15 -6.58
N LYS A 12 24.61 -2.95 -5.62
CA LYS A 12 23.18 -3.25 -5.80
C LYS A 12 22.32 -2.05 -5.46
N THR A 13 21.24 -1.87 -6.22
CA THR A 13 20.23 -0.86 -5.90
C THR A 13 19.36 -1.37 -4.75
N PRO A 14 19.17 -0.58 -3.68
CA PRO A 14 18.26 -0.93 -2.60
C PRO A 14 16.80 -0.86 -3.06
N LEU A 15 16.00 -1.81 -2.59
CA LEU A 15 14.55 -1.80 -2.70
C LEU A 15 13.98 -1.21 -1.41
N ILE A 16 13.27 -0.09 -1.51
CA ILE A 16 12.54 0.50 -0.39
C ILE A 16 11.11 -0.03 -0.45
N CYS A 17 10.64 -0.64 0.64
CA CYS A 17 9.28 -1.17 0.76
C CYS A 17 8.41 -0.27 1.64
N LEU A 18 7.31 0.25 1.09
CA LEU A 18 6.29 1.00 1.82
C LEU A 18 5.14 0.05 2.15
N HIS A 19 4.82 -0.07 3.44
CA HIS A 19 3.70 -0.88 3.90
C HIS A 19 2.34 -0.18 3.67
N GLY A 20 1.25 -0.93 3.82
CA GLY A 20 -0.13 -0.44 3.81
C GLY A 20 -0.50 0.35 5.08
N GLY A 21 -1.76 0.31 5.50
CA GLY A 21 -2.21 1.05 6.68
C GLY A 21 -3.28 2.08 6.30
N PRO A 22 -3.04 3.41 6.42
CA PRO A 22 -1.76 4.10 6.64
C PRO A 22 -1.18 4.03 8.06
N GLY A 23 0.15 4.18 8.23
CA GLY A 23 0.79 4.21 9.55
C GLY A 23 2.20 4.84 9.64
N ILE A 24 2.31 6.15 9.87
CA ILE A 24 3.48 6.76 10.51
C ILE A 24 3.14 6.91 11.98
N GLY A 25 4.08 6.59 12.88
CA GLY A 25 3.75 6.51 14.30
C GLY A 25 2.89 5.31 14.67
N CYS A 26 3.05 4.23 13.93
CA CYS A 26 2.66 2.87 14.31
C CYS A 26 3.91 2.02 14.60
N ALA A 27 3.71 0.86 15.22
CA ALA A 27 4.77 -0.08 15.58
C ALA A 27 5.96 0.65 16.27
N GLU A 28 7.18 0.33 15.89
CA GLU A 28 8.39 0.89 16.53
C GLU A 28 8.77 2.31 16.07
N SER A 29 7.85 3.06 15.44
CA SER A 29 8.02 4.49 15.15
C SER A 29 7.40 5.34 16.26
N THR A 30 7.66 6.66 16.26
CA THR A 30 7.15 7.53 17.33
C THR A 30 5.62 7.68 17.24
N HIS A 31 4.89 7.27 18.28
CA HIS A 31 3.44 7.41 18.35
C HIS A 31 3.00 8.83 18.71
N PHE A 32 2.01 9.35 17.99
CA PHE A 32 1.41 10.68 18.20
C PHE A 32 -0.09 10.55 18.50
N ARG A 33 -0.45 9.82 19.55
CA ARG A 33 -1.84 9.46 19.90
C ARG A 33 -2.76 10.69 20.12
N ASP A 34 -2.19 11.81 20.53
CA ASP A 34 -2.89 13.09 20.68
C ASP A 34 -3.32 13.73 19.36
N LYS A 35 -2.84 13.21 18.21
CA LYS A 35 -3.15 13.67 16.86
C LYS A 35 -4.26 12.88 16.18
N LYS A 36 -5.01 12.04 16.90
CA LYS A 36 -6.16 11.35 16.32
C LYS A 36 -7.22 12.35 15.85
N GLY A 37 -7.64 12.26 14.60
CA GLY A 37 -8.56 13.19 13.94
C GLY A 37 -7.91 14.48 13.42
N ASP A 38 -6.60 14.67 13.58
CA ASP A 38 -5.87 15.83 13.05
C ASP A 38 -5.54 15.60 11.56
N HIS A 39 -6.48 15.93 10.69
CA HIS A 39 -6.34 15.79 9.23
C HIS A 39 -5.35 16.76 8.60
N GLU A 40 -4.92 17.81 9.32
CA GLU A 40 -3.86 18.72 8.85
C GLU A 40 -2.47 18.15 9.14
N PHE A 41 -2.34 17.37 10.23
CA PHE A 41 -1.11 16.67 10.59
C PHE A 41 -0.90 15.41 9.72
N TRP A 42 -1.90 14.53 9.66
CA TRP A 42 -1.78 13.26 8.94
C TRP A 42 -2.10 13.43 7.45
N THR A 43 -1.08 13.67 6.64
CA THR A 43 -1.22 13.95 5.20
C THR A 43 -0.24 13.11 4.39
N PRO A 44 -0.56 12.75 3.12
CA PRO A 44 0.39 12.06 2.25
C PRO A 44 1.74 12.80 2.15
N GLN A 45 1.74 14.14 2.25
CA GLN A 45 2.94 14.97 2.23
C GLN A 45 3.88 14.69 3.41
N LEU A 46 3.33 14.39 4.60
CA LEU A 46 4.13 13.98 5.77
C LEU A 46 4.90 12.69 5.46
N PHE A 47 4.23 11.67 4.91
CA PHE A 47 4.86 10.39 4.59
C PHE A 47 5.90 10.50 3.48
N MET A 48 5.61 11.31 2.45
CA MET A 48 6.60 11.58 1.40
C MET A 48 7.84 12.31 1.94
N ALA A 49 7.67 13.22 2.90
CA ALA A 49 8.79 13.89 3.56
C ALA A 49 9.61 12.92 4.42
N GLU A 50 8.96 12.03 5.17
CA GLU A 50 9.64 10.99 5.94
C GLU A 50 10.46 10.06 5.04
N LEU A 51 9.92 9.64 3.88
CA LEU A 51 10.65 8.84 2.90
C LEU A 51 11.91 9.55 2.40
N ASP A 52 11.83 10.86 2.10
CA ASP A 52 12.99 11.65 1.69
C ASP A 52 14.03 11.79 2.81
N ASP A 53 13.58 11.99 4.05
CA ASP A 53 14.44 12.05 5.23
C ASP A 53 15.14 10.71 5.49
N LEU A 54 14.43 9.59 5.35
CA LEU A 54 14.97 8.24 5.49
C LEU A 54 16.07 7.99 4.46
N LYS A 55 15.80 8.28 3.18
CA LYS A 55 16.78 8.14 2.10
C LYS A 55 18.02 8.99 2.36
N THR A 56 17.83 10.23 2.83
CA THR A 56 18.93 11.14 3.15
C THR A 56 19.75 10.63 4.32
N HIS A 57 19.10 10.14 5.38
CA HIS A 57 19.74 9.64 6.59
C HIS A 57 20.61 8.40 6.31
N VAL A 58 20.11 7.47 5.48
CA VAL A 58 20.82 6.22 5.14
C VAL A 58 21.79 6.40 3.96
N GLY A 59 21.70 7.52 3.23
CA GLY A 59 22.57 7.81 2.08
C GLY A 59 22.15 7.09 0.79
N ILE A 60 20.86 6.84 0.60
CA ILE A 60 20.30 6.18 -0.57
C ILE A 60 20.13 7.18 -1.71
N GLY A 61 20.97 7.06 -2.74
CA GLY A 61 20.89 7.87 -3.96
C GLY A 61 19.98 7.28 -5.03
N ALA A 62 20.31 6.08 -5.51
CA ALA A 62 19.48 5.32 -6.46
C ALA A 62 18.70 4.23 -5.72
N PHE A 63 17.44 3.99 -6.07
CA PHE A 63 16.55 3.06 -5.38
C PHE A 63 15.45 2.54 -6.29
N ASP A 64 14.96 1.36 -5.95
CA ASP A 64 13.68 0.82 -6.43
C ASP A 64 12.64 1.02 -5.32
N LEU A 65 11.38 1.26 -5.67
CA LEU A 65 10.33 1.56 -4.70
C LEU A 65 9.16 0.60 -4.88
N LEU A 66 8.88 -0.20 -3.86
CA LEU A 66 7.71 -1.06 -3.80
C LEU A 66 6.76 -0.51 -2.75
N GLY A 67 5.50 -0.32 -3.12
CA GLY A 67 4.44 0.01 -2.19
C GLY A 67 3.33 -1.02 -2.25
N GLN A 68 2.86 -1.46 -1.08
CA GLN A 68 1.70 -2.33 -0.93
C GLN A 68 0.52 -1.55 -0.36
N SER A 69 -0.69 -1.72 -0.92
CA SER A 69 -1.91 -1.02 -0.47
C SER A 69 -1.72 0.51 -0.43
N TRP A 70 -2.01 1.15 0.70
CA TRP A 70 -1.66 2.56 0.96
C TRP A 70 -0.22 2.91 0.57
N GLY A 71 0.74 2.02 0.81
CA GLY A 71 2.14 2.22 0.42
C GLY A 71 2.31 2.39 -1.10
N GLY A 72 1.53 1.68 -1.92
CA GLY A 72 1.55 1.84 -3.37
C GLY A 72 0.83 3.10 -3.83
N MET A 73 -0.27 3.48 -3.18
CA MET A 73 -0.92 4.79 -3.35
C MET A 73 0.10 5.92 -3.12
N LEU A 74 0.80 5.87 -1.98
CA LEU A 74 1.85 6.81 -1.61
C LEU A 74 3.02 6.79 -2.60
N ALA A 75 3.48 5.62 -3.03
CA ALA A 75 4.56 5.47 -4.01
C ALA A 75 4.20 6.13 -5.36
N GLY A 76 2.97 5.92 -5.82
CA GLY A 76 2.44 6.56 -7.03
C GLY A 76 2.41 8.09 -6.89
N GLN A 77 1.81 8.60 -5.80
CA GLN A 77 1.78 10.04 -5.53
C GLN A 77 3.18 10.65 -5.43
N TYR A 78 4.09 9.97 -4.75
CA TYR A 78 5.48 10.37 -4.60
C TYR A 78 6.20 10.46 -5.95
N ALA A 79 6.04 9.47 -6.82
CA ALA A 79 6.60 9.51 -8.17
C ALA A 79 6.04 10.69 -8.99
N ILE A 80 4.74 10.96 -8.89
CA ILE A 80 4.05 12.05 -9.59
C ILE A 80 4.52 13.43 -9.12
N GLU A 81 4.49 13.67 -7.79
CA GLU A 81 4.70 14.98 -7.20
C GLU A 81 6.17 15.33 -7.04
N LYS A 82 6.99 14.37 -6.57
CA LYS A 82 8.40 14.63 -6.25
C LYS A 82 9.32 14.46 -7.45
N GLN A 83 8.93 13.63 -8.43
CA GLN A 83 9.79 13.27 -9.57
C GLN A 83 11.22 12.94 -9.09
N PRO A 84 11.34 12.00 -8.13
CA PRO A 84 12.55 11.85 -7.33
C PRO A 84 13.72 11.39 -8.18
N LYS A 85 14.86 12.07 -8.03
CA LYS A 85 16.10 11.59 -8.65
C LYS A 85 16.50 10.26 -8.04
N GLY A 86 16.90 9.33 -8.90
CA GLY A 86 17.41 8.02 -8.49
C GLY A 86 16.35 6.93 -8.37
N LEU A 87 15.05 7.24 -8.49
CA LEU A 87 14.03 6.20 -8.66
C LEU A 87 14.31 5.47 -9.98
N ARG A 88 14.47 4.15 -9.90
CA ARG A 88 14.73 3.27 -11.03
C ARG A 88 13.47 2.52 -11.44
N GLU A 89 12.94 1.71 -10.54
CA GLU A 89 11.72 0.92 -10.75
C GLU A 89 10.65 1.27 -9.71
N LEU A 90 9.39 1.33 -10.16
CA LEU A 90 8.22 1.58 -9.31
C LEU A 90 7.32 0.35 -9.30
N ILE A 91 7.04 -0.20 -8.13
CA ILE A 91 6.18 -1.36 -7.95
C ILE A 91 4.95 -0.94 -7.14
N ILE A 92 3.79 -1.08 -7.75
CA ILE A 92 2.47 -0.79 -7.18
C ILE A 92 1.79 -2.14 -6.94
N ALA A 93 1.72 -2.57 -5.69
CA ALA A 93 1.18 -3.87 -5.32
C ALA A 93 -0.13 -3.71 -4.56
N ASP A 94 -1.21 -4.29 -5.09
CA ASP A 94 -2.49 -4.42 -4.41
C ASP A 94 -3.00 -3.03 -3.94
N SER A 95 -2.87 -2.01 -4.82
CA SER A 95 -3.08 -0.60 -4.44
C SER A 95 -4.02 0.10 -5.41
N PRO A 96 -5.14 0.66 -4.95
CA PRO A 96 -6.04 1.36 -5.83
C PRO A 96 -5.50 2.75 -6.21
N GLU A 97 -5.94 3.31 -7.33
CA GLU A 97 -5.63 4.70 -7.74
C GLU A 97 -6.63 5.74 -7.22
N ASN A 98 -7.74 5.27 -6.64
CA ASN A 98 -8.91 5.99 -6.15
C ASN A 98 -9.68 5.12 -5.13
N GLU A 99 -10.90 5.54 -4.73
CA GLU A 99 -11.74 4.73 -3.83
C GLU A 99 -12.01 3.32 -4.38
N LEU A 100 -11.99 2.33 -3.49
CA LEU A 100 -12.39 0.96 -3.80
C LEU A 100 -13.87 0.90 -4.26
N PRO A 101 -14.25 -0.01 -5.17
CA PRO A 101 -15.63 -0.12 -5.61
C PRO A 101 -16.51 -0.54 -4.43
N LYS A 102 -17.67 0.10 -4.28
CA LYS A 102 -18.66 -0.19 -3.22
C LYS A 102 -19.42 -1.50 -3.43
N GLU A 103 -18.74 -2.57 -3.81
CA GLU A 103 -19.35 -3.89 -3.83
C GLU A 103 -18.93 -4.64 -2.58
N LEU A 104 -19.65 -4.49 -1.46
CA LEU A 104 -19.84 -5.62 -0.53
C LEU A 104 -20.91 -5.45 0.57
N ARG A 105 -21.75 -6.49 0.62
CA ARG A 105 -22.60 -7.04 1.70
C ARG A 105 -23.43 -6.08 2.55
N GLU A 106 -24.75 -6.28 2.43
CA GLU A 106 -25.83 -5.69 3.23
C GLU A 106 -25.58 -5.61 4.76
N THR A 107 -24.79 -6.53 5.33
CA THR A 107 -24.46 -6.51 6.77
C THR A 107 -23.45 -5.42 7.13
N LEU A 108 -22.37 -5.25 6.35
CA LEU A 108 -21.36 -4.22 6.58
C LEU A 108 -21.99 -2.84 6.39
N GLU A 109 -22.66 -2.64 5.25
CA GLU A 109 -23.38 -1.39 4.94
C GLU A 109 -24.44 -1.03 5.98
N ARG A 110 -25.14 -2.02 6.54
CA ARG A 110 -26.13 -1.78 7.61
C ARG A 110 -25.44 -1.33 8.89
N CYS A 111 -24.39 -2.04 9.33
CA CYS A 111 -23.70 -1.70 10.56
C CYS A 111 -23.02 -0.33 10.47
N GLU A 112 -22.40 0.00 9.34
CA GLU A 112 -21.80 1.32 9.10
C GLU A 112 -22.84 2.44 9.12
N ARG A 113 -23.96 2.27 8.40
CA ARG A 113 -25.04 3.27 8.38
C ARG A 113 -25.66 3.50 9.76
N ASP A 114 -25.72 2.45 10.58
CA ASP A 114 -26.34 2.48 11.90
C ASP A 114 -25.33 2.81 13.02
N ASP A 115 -24.07 3.18 12.70
CA ASP A 115 -22.96 3.43 13.64
C ASP A 115 -22.69 2.26 14.61
N LYS A 116 -22.76 1.02 14.12
CA LYS A 116 -22.59 -0.25 14.87
C LYS A 116 -21.31 -1.01 14.49
N THR A 117 -20.24 -0.27 14.25
CA THR A 117 -18.94 -0.82 13.83
C THR A 117 -18.15 -1.48 14.98
N ASP A 118 -18.68 -1.46 16.20
CA ASP A 118 -18.11 -2.05 17.42
C ASP A 118 -18.85 -3.32 17.89
N THR A 119 -19.62 -3.94 16.99
CA THR A 119 -20.44 -5.12 17.31
C THR A 119 -19.78 -6.42 16.87
N PRO A 120 -20.01 -7.55 17.58
CA PRO A 120 -19.51 -8.86 17.13
C PRO A 120 -20.00 -9.26 15.73
N GLU A 121 -21.22 -8.85 15.36
CA GLU A 121 -21.76 -9.09 14.00
C GLU A 121 -20.93 -8.37 12.93
N TYR A 122 -20.49 -7.14 13.21
CA TYR A 122 -19.64 -6.38 12.31
C TYR A 122 -18.24 -6.99 12.24
N GLU A 123 -17.64 -7.33 13.38
CA GLU A 123 -16.33 -7.99 13.45
C GLU A 123 -16.31 -9.31 12.69
N GLU A 124 -17.34 -10.16 12.83
CA GLU A 124 -17.46 -11.41 12.08
C GLU A 124 -17.56 -11.17 10.57
N ALA A 125 -18.31 -10.14 10.15
CA ALA A 125 -18.44 -9.77 8.74
C ALA A 125 -17.12 -9.21 8.17
N VAL A 126 -16.42 -8.37 8.92
CA VAL A 126 -15.07 -7.85 8.60
C VAL A 126 -14.11 -9.01 8.40
N MET A 127 -14.03 -9.91 9.38
CA MET A 127 -13.09 -11.03 9.36
C MET A 127 -13.39 -12.01 8.23
N TYR A 128 -14.68 -12.23 7.92
CA TYR A 128 -15.05 -13.01 6.76
C TYR A 128 -14.53 -12.34 5.46
N PHE A 129 -14.70 -11.02 5.32
CA PHE A 129 -14.20 -10.27 4.17
C PHE A 129 -12.67 -10.35 4.07
N TYR A 130 -11.95 -10.13 5.18
CA TYR A 130 -10.50 -10.20 5.23
C TYR A 130 -9.97 -11.58 4.80
N ARG A 131 -10.63 -12.68 5.20
CA ARG A 131 -10.25 -14.04 4.77
C ARG A 131 -10.46 -14.30 3.28
N LEU A 132 -11.30 -13.54 2.61
CA LEU A 132 -11.53 -13.68 1.17
C LEU A 132 -10.65 -12.75 0.34
N HIS A 133 -10.49 -11.51 0.81
CA HIS A 133 -10.03 -10.39 0.00
C HIS A 133 -8.75 -9.72 0.52
N ILE A 134 -8.34 -9.96 1.78
CA ILE A 134 -7.04 -9.49 2.30
C ILE A 134 -6.01 -10.60 2.29
N CYS A 135 -6.28 -11.72 2.97
CA CYS A 135 -5.38 -12.85 3.02
C CYS A 135 -6.15 -14.16 3.17
N ARG A 136 -5.99 -15.04 2.20
CA ARG A 136 -6.70 -16.32 2.07
C ARG A 136 -5.96 -17.49 2.69
N LEU A 137 -4.75 -17.27 3.23
CA LEU A 137 -4.03 -18.28 4.01
C LEU A 137 -4.80 -18.59 5.29
N GLU A 138 -4.75 -19.85 5.72
CA GLU A 138 -5.31 -20.26 7.01
C GLU A 138 -4.42 -21.35 7.63
N PRO A 139 -3.86 -21.14 8.83
CA PRO A 139 -3.92 -19.90 9.62
C PRO A 139 -3.14 -18.74 8.96
N TRP A 140 -3.42 -17.50 9.40
CA TRP A 140 -2.59 -16.36 9.02
C TRP A 140 -1.17 -16.50 9.59
N LEU A 141 -0.21 -15.92 8.89
CA LEU A 141 1.17 -15.87 9.35
C LEU A 141 1.29 -14.88 10.51
N LYS A 142 2.22 -15.15 11.42
CA LYS A 142 2.40 -14.35 12.64
C LYS A 142 2.65 -12.87 12.32
N GLU A 143 3.42 -12.60 11.28
CA GLU A 143 3.75 -11.23 10.86
C GLU A 143 2.51 -10.43 10.42
N LEU A 144 1.52 -11.11 9.83
CA LEU A 144 0.25 -10.50 9.47
C LEU A 144 -0.62 -10.28 10.72
N GLU A 145 -0.69 -11.27 11.61
CA GLU A 145 -1.41 -11.16 12.89
C GLU A 145 -0.84 -10.03 13.76
N ASP A 146 0.49 -9.93 13.87
CA ASP A 146 1.19 -8.86 14.59
C ASP A 146 0.82 -7.50 13.98
N SER A 147 0.79 -7.37 12.66
CA SER A 147 0.43 -6.10 11.99
C SER A 147 -1.00 -5.65 12.33
N PHE A 148 -1.96 -6.57 12.41
CA PHE A 148 -3.33 -6.26 12.84
C PHE A 148 -3.41 -5.94 14.33
N ALA A 149 -2.64 -6.63 15.18
CA ALA A 149 -2.62 -6.36 16.62
C ALA A 149 -2.04 -4.97 16.93
N GLU A 150 -0.97 -4.57 16.24
CA GLU A 150 -0.39 -3.22 16.36
C GLU A 150 -1.38 -2.13 15.92
N LEU A 151 -2.15 -2.41 14.86
CA LEU A 151 -3.20 -1.52 14.38
C LEU A 151 -4.33 -1.39 15.42
N GLU A 152 -4.71 -2.48 16.07
CA GLU A 152 -5.72 -2.48 17.14
C GLU A 152 -5.23 -1.71 18.39
N GLU A 153 -3.95 -1.85 18.75
CA GLU A 153 -3.35 -1.12 19.88
C GLU A 153 -3.32 0.38 19.62
N ASP A 154 -2.95 0.82 18.42
CA ASP A 154 -2.92 2.23 18.06
C ASP A 154 -3.39 2.51 16.63
N ASN A 155 -4.71 2.65 16.48
CA ASN A 155 -5.34 3.03 15.21
C ASN A 155 -5.36 4.54 14.95
N THR A 156 -4.53 5.35 15.62
CA THR A 156 -4.56 6.83 15.49
C THR A 156 -4.49 7.28 14.04
N VAL A 157 -3.53 6.76 13.28
CA VAL A 157 -3.29 7.19 11.89
C VAL A 157 -4.30 6.55 10.94
N TYR A 158 -4.49 5.24 11.07
CA TYR A 158 -5.45 4.49 10.25
C TYR A 158 -6.85 5.06 10.35
N TYR A 159 -7.35 5.30 11.57
CA TYR A 159 -8.68 5.87 11.77
C TYR A 159 -8.79 7.30 11.20
N THR A 160 -7.73 8.10 11.33
CA THR A 160 -7.75 9.50 10.87
C THR A 160 -7.70 9.60 9.34
N MET A 161 -6.93 8.72 8.70
CA MET A 161 -6.69 8.78 7.26
C MET A 161 -7.64 7.90 6.46
N ASN A 162 -7.84 6.66 6.91
CA ASN A 162 -8.72 5.69 6.28
C ASN A 162 -10.10 5.69 6.94
N GLY A 163 -10.22 5.12 8.14
CA GLY A 163 -11.49 4.91 8.83
C GLY A 163 -11.43 3.72 9.78
N PRO A 164 -12.57 3.18 10.24
CA PRO A 164 -12.57 2.03 11.14
C PRO A 164 -12.25 0.69 10.45
N SER A 165 -12.26 0.61 9.12
CA SER A 165 -11.94 -0.61 8.36
C SER A 165 -11.63 -0.28 6.88
N GLU A 166 -11.07 -1.26 6.15
CA GLU A 166 -10.70 -1.14 4.72
C GLU A 166 -11.86 -0.71 3.81
N PHE A 167 -13.07 -1.05 4.21
CA PHE A 167 -14.29 -0.85 3.43
C PHE A 167 -15.09 0.40 3.85
N TYR A 168 -14.72 1.05 4.97
CA TYR A 168 -15.38 2.26 5.44
C TYR A 168 -14.42 3.44 5.51
N VAL A 169 -14.06 3.96 4.34
CA VAL A 169 -13.13 5.08 4.18
C VAL A 169 -13.84 6.41 4.46
N ILE A 170 -13.75 6.90 5.70
CA ILE A 170 -14.35 8.17 6.15
C ILE A 170 -13.31 9.25 6.50
N GLY A 171 -12.04 8.87 6.54
CA GLY A 171 -10.92 9.76 6.83
C GLY A 171 -10.60 10.71 5.67
N ASN A 172 -9.46 11.40 5.77
CA ASN A 172 -9.07 12.39 4.77
C ASN A 172 -8.56 11.78 3.44
N LEU A 173 -8.47 10.46 3.32
CA LEU A 173 -8.16 9.78 2.06
C LEU A 173 -9.38 9.48 1.19
N LYS A 174 -10.61 9.69 1.66
CA LYS A 174 -11.83 9.40 0.87
C LYS A 174 -11.84 10.08 -0.52
N ASP A 175 -11.36 11.33 -0.59
CA ASP A 175 -11.35 12.10 -1.85
C ASP A 175 -10.00 11.98 -2.58
N TRP A 176 -9.10 11.08 -2.13
CA TRP A 176 -7.78 10.90 -2.72
C TRP A 176 -7.88 10.24 -4.10
N ASN A 177 -7.19 10.81 -5.09
CA ASN A 177 -7.15 10.28 -6.44
C ASN A 177 -5.93 10.81 -7.18
N ILE A 178 -5.12 9.90 -7.75
CA ILE A 178 -3.93 10.27 -8.53
C ILE A 178 -4.02 9.89 -10.00
N ALA A 179 -5.15 9.36 -10.47
CA ALA A 179 -5.31 8.77 -11.79
C ALA A 179 -4.81 9.69 -12.92
N GLU A 180 -5.23 10.96 -12.93
CA GLU A 180 -4.77 11.93 -13.94
C GLU A 180 -3.28 12.26 -13.84
N GLY A 181 -2.74 12.25 -12.61
CA GLY A 181 -1.34 12.51 -12.32
C GLY A 181 -0.40 11.43 -12.85
N LEU A 182 -0.87 10.18 -12.97
CA LEU A 182 -0.07 9.04 -13.44
C LEU A 182 0.57 9.25 -14.82
N LYS A 183 -0.01 10.13 -15.65
CA LYS A 183 0.58 10.55 -16.94
C LYS A 183 1.94 11.24 -16.80
N LYS A 184 2.30 11.70 -15.60
CA LYS A 184 3.62 12.27 -15.29
C LYS A 184 4.68 11.20 -15.02
N ILE A 185 4.30 9.93 -14.88
CA ILE A 185 5.24 8.82 -14.73
C ILE A 185 5.71 8.41 -16.12
N THR A 186 6.94 8.82 -16.44
CA THR A 186 7.57 8.61 -17.74
C THR A 186 8.82 7.74 -17.61
N GLU A 187 9.44 7.39 -18.73
CA GLU A 187 10.76 6.74 -18.77
C GLU A 187 11.87 7.57 -18.09
N LYS A 188 11.66 8.87 -17.84
CA LYS A 188 12.56 9.70 -17.04
C LYS A 188 12.31 9.57 -15.54
N THR A 189 11.06 9.30 -15.15
CA THR A 189 10.63 9.19 -13.75
C THR A 189 10.97 7.80 -13.19
N ALA A 190 10.67 6.75 -13.96
CA ALA A 190 10.94 5.36 -13.61
C ALA A 190 11.56 4.65 -14.82
N PRO A 191 12.87 4.81 -15.07
CA PRO A 191 13.55 4.29 -16.27
C PRO A 191 13.54 2.76 -16.38
N GLY A 192 13.54 2.04 -15.25
CA GLY A 192 13.37 0.58 -15.24
C GLY A 192 11.91 0.15 -15.44
N GLY A 193 10.97 1.08 -15.32
CA GLY A 193 9.55 0.89 -15.57
C GLY A 193 8.69 0.80 -14.32
N VAL A 194 7.42 0.47 -14.54
CA VAL A 194 6.40 0.29 -13.52
C VAL A 194 5.94 -1.17 -13.53
N LEU A 195 5.84 -1.79 -12.36
CA LEU A 195 5.20 -3.10 -12.18
C LEU A 195 3.94 -2.91 -11.35
N VAL A 196 2.80 -3.27 -11.93
CA VAL A 196 1.51 -3.37 -11.25
C VAL A 196 1.29 -4.82 -10.85
N VAL A 197 0.89 -5.04 -9.60
CA VAL A 197 0.55 -6.36 -9.05
C VAL A 197 -0.81 -6.26 -8.38
N ASN A 198 -1.67 -7.24 -8.60
CA ASN A 198 -2.85 -7.46 -7.77
C ASN A 198 -3.26 -8.94 -7.76
N GLY A 199 -3.95 -9.37 -6.70
CA GLY A 199 -4.59 -10.68 -6.63
C GLY A 199 -5.85 -10.79 -7.49
N TYR A 200 -6.24 -12.02 -7.83
CA TYR A 200 -7.54 -12.26 -8.47
C TYR A 200 -8.71 -11.95 -7.53
N TYR A 201 -8.53 -12.26 -6.24
CA TYR A 201 -9.51 -12.04 -5.19
C TYR A 201 -9.27 -10.76 -4.38
N ASP A 202 -8.36 -9.90 -4.81
CA ASP A 202 -7.95 -8.68 -4.12
C ASP A 202 -9.13 -7.74 -3.85
N GLU A 203 -9.07 -6.92 -2.81
CA GLU A 203 -9.99 -5.78 -2.71
C GLU A 203 -9.67 -4.70 -3.75
N ALA A 204 -8.39 -4.52 -4.09
CA ALA A 204 -7.91 -3.67 -5.17
C ALA A 204 -8.07 -4.37 -6.53
N GLN A 205 -9.32 -4.49 -6.98
CA GLN A 205 -9.68 -5.13 -8.24
C GLN A 205 -9.11 -4.39 -9.47
N ASP A 206 -9.14 -5.06 -10.62
CA ASP A 206 -8.57 -4.58 -11.89
C ASP A 206 -9.08 -3.15 -12.22
N GLU A 207 -10.35 -2.85 -11.94
CA GLU A 207 -10.98 -1.54 -12.20
C GLU A 207 -10.33 -0.39 -11.43
N THR A 208 -9.72 -0.66 -10.28
CA THR A 208 -9.05 0.34 -9.42
C THR A 208 -7.55 0.38 -9.57
N THR A 209 -6.98 -0.49 -10.40
CA THR A 209 -5.54 -0.58 -10.66
C THR A 209 -5.20 -0.32 -12.13
N GLU A 210 -6.20 -0.35 -13.01
CA GLU A 210 -6.04 -0.25 -14.46
C GLU A 210 -5.37 1.07 -14.89
N THR A 211 -5.54 2.16 -14.14
CA THR A 211 -4.93 3.44 -14.55
C THR A 211 -3.41 3.44 -14.36
N TYR A 212 -2.88 2.69 -13.39
CA TYR A 212 -1.43 2.46 -13.27
C TYR A 212 -0.85 1.75 -14.49
N TRP A 213 -1.65 0.93 -15.17
CA TRP A 213 -1.27 0.32 -16.44
C TRP A 213 -1.41 1.28 -17.63
N LYS A 214 -2.52 2.01 -17.72
CA LYS A 214 -2.89 2.79 -18.91
C LYS A 214 -2.21 4.15 -19.04
N HIS A 215 -1.98 4.84 -17.92
CA HIS A 215 -1.64 6.27 -17.96
C HIS A 215 -0.13 6.58 -18.02
N PRO A 216 0.76 5.86 -17.33
CA PRO A 216 2.20 6.09 -17.46
C PRO A 216 2.68 5.88 -18.90
N SER A 217 3.63 6.72 -19.35
CA SER A 217 4.36 6.46 -20.61
C SER A 217 5.60 5.59 -20.38
N ALA A 218 6.00 5.39 -19.12
CA ALA A 218 7.04 4.45 -18.74
C ALA A 218 6.67 3.02 -19.17
N ARG A 219 7.68 2.15 -19.32
CA ARG A 219 7.43 0.72 -19.57
C ARG A 219 6.66 0.13 -18.39
N THR A 220 5.41 -0.25 -18.61
CA THR A 220 4.60 -0.88 -17.56
C THR A 220 4.44 -2.38 -17.80
N LYS A 221 4.49 -3.17 -16.73
CA LYS A 221 4.07 -4.58 -16.68
C LYS A 221 2.96 -4.71 -15.64
N TRP A 222 2.03 -5.63 -15.89
CA TRP A 222 1.00 -5.96 -14.92
C TRP A 222 0.94 -7.47 -14.74
N ILE A 223 1.03 -7.93 -13.50
CA ILE A 223 0.92 -9.34 -13.11
C ILE A 223 -0.26 -9.52 -12.18
N ARG A 224 -1.23 -10.34 -12.61
CA ARG A 224 -2.34 -10.77 -11.77
C ARG A 224 -2.08 -12.17 -11.19
N TYR A 225 -2.29 -12.33 -9.89
CA TYR A 225 -2.05 -13.58 -9.15
C TYR A 225 -3.37 -14.36 -8.98
N PRO A 226 -3.58 -15.47 -9.71
CA PRO A 226 -4.88 -16.13 -9.84
C PRO A 226 -5.36 -16.82 -8.57
N LEU A 227 -4.47 -17.09 -7.59
CA LEU A 227 -4.80 -17.76 -6.33
C LEU A 227 -4.68 -16.82 -5.13
N SER A 228 -4.34 -15.55 -5.35
CA SER A 228 -4.10 -14.55 -4.30
C SER A 228 -5.23 -13.53 -4.20
N SER A 229 -5.30 -12.89 -3.03
CA SER A 229 -6.06 -11.68 -2.72
C SER A 229 -5.08 -10.50 -2.55
N HIS A 230 -5.21 -9.67 -1.52
CA HIS A 230 -4.41 -8.44 -1.28
C HIS A 230 -2.97 -8.70 -0.82
N MET A 231 -2.60 -9.97 -0.62
CA MET A 231 -1.32 -10.37 -0.04
C MET A 231 -0.61 -11.44 -0.90
N PRO A 232 -0.41 -11.23 -2.22
CA PRO A 232 0.24 -12.21 -3.09
C PRO A 232 1.68 -12.52 -2.66
N MET A 233 2.35 -11.59 -1.97
CA MET A 233 3.67 -11.83 -1.37
C MET A 233 3.65 -12.88 -0.26
N LEU A 234 2.50 -13.16 0.35
CA LEU A 234 2.31 -14.23 1.33
C LEU A 234 1.67 -15.46 0.65
N GLU A 235 0.58 -15.26 -0.09
CA GLU A 235 -0.26 -16.33 -0.65
C GLU A 235 0.42 -17.10 -1.80
N GLU A 236 1.20 -16.42 -2.63
CA GLU A 236 1.95 -16.98 -3.75
C GLU A 236 3.45 -16.62 -3.66
N THR A 237 4.02 -16.64 -2.44
CA THR A 237 5.37 -16.14 -2.09
C THR A 237 6.46 -16.47 -3.13
N GLU A 238 6.63 -17.75 -3.49
CA GLU A 238 7.70 -18.16 -4.42
C GLU A 238 7.55 -17.51 -5.80
N ARG A 239 6.32 -17.46 -6.30
CA ARG A 239 6.02 -16.85 -7.59
C ARG A 239 6.17 -15.34 -7.52
N PHE A 240 5.68 -14.72 -6.45
CA PHE A 240 5.82 -13.28 -6.22
C PHE A 240 7.29 -12.85 -6.23
N LEU A 241 8.15 -13.54 -5.46
CA LEU A 241 9.57 -13.24 -5.42
C LEU A 241 10.29 -13.50 -6.75
N ALA A 242 9.89 -14.54 -7.48
CA ALA A 242 10.43 -14.81 -8.81
C ALA A 242 10.04 -13.72 -9.82
N ASP A 243 8.78 -13.27 -9.81
CA ASP A 243 8.26 -12.22 -10.68
C ASP A 243 8.88 -10.86 -10.39
N LEU A 244 8.91 -10.46 -9.11
CA LEU A 244 9.58 -9.25 -8.65
C LEU A 244 11.08 -9.28 -8.98
N GLY A 245 11.75 -10.39 -8.69
CA GLY A 245 13.18 -10.55 -8.98
C GLY A 245 13.50 -10.53 -10.48
N ARG A 246 12.58 -10.98 -11.35
CA ARG A 246 12.71 -10.84 -12.81
C ARG A 246 12.52 -9.40 -13.28
N PHE A 247 11.62 -8.66 -12.65
CA PHE A 247 11.40 -7.25 -12.95
C PHE A 247 12.63 -6.41 -12.59
N LEU A 248 13.11 -6.51 -11.35
CA LEU A 248 14.26 -5.79 -10.80
C LEU A 248 15.60 -6.05 -11.50
N LYS A 249 15.70 -7.15 -12.25
CA LYS A 249 16.89 -7.55 -13.03
C LYS A 249 16.76 -7.28 -14.51
N SER A 250 15.61 -6.82 -14.98
CA SER A 250 15.40 -6.59 -16.41
C SER A 250 16.04 -5.27 -16.81
N GLU A 251 17.16 -5.38 -17.53
CA GLU A 251 17.82 -4.25 -18.23
C GLU A 251 16.87 -3.58 -19.24
#